data_AF-A0A7W1L2X8-F1
#
_entry.id   AF-A0A7W1L2X8-F1
#
_cell.length_a   1.000
_cell.length_b   1.000
_cell.length_c   1.000
_cell.angle_alpha   90.00
_cell.angle_beta   90.00
_cell.angle_gamma   90.00
#
_symmetry.space_group_name_H-M   'P 1'
#
loop_
_entity.id
_entity.type
_entity.pdbx_description
1 polymer ?
#
loop_
_entity_poly.entity_id
_entity_poly.type
_entity_poly.pdbx_seq_one_letter_code
_entity_poly.pdbx_strand_id
1 'polypeptide(L)'
;QGLDVHVHVPPVARGEHDNGVAGLECSACHQTSNYRASGVPGAPNWHLAPVSMAWEGLSPGELCRALLDKSKNGNKDLKGIVDHMTRDELVAWSWAPGIDADGRARETAPIAKPEFDRIVHAWAESGAKCPE
;
A
#
# COMPACT_ATOMS: atom_id res chain seq x y z
N GLN A 1 8.83 -6.56 6.42
CA GLN A 1 8.95 -6.74 4.97
C GLN A 1 8.63 -8.20 4.64
N GLY A 2 8.21 -8.48 3.40
CA GLY A 2 7.79 -9.83 3.03
C GLY A 2 6.44 -10.24 3.63
N LEU A 3 5.92 -11.38 3.18
CA LEU A 3 4.66 -11.97 3.66
C LEU A 3 4.78 -12.57 5.06
N ASP A 4 6.00 -12.92 5.46
CA ASP A 4 6.38 -13.41 6.79
C ASP A 4 6.59 -12.28 7.81
N VAL A 5 6.39 -11.02 7.40
CA VAL A 5 6.35 -9.83 8.25
C VAL A 5 7.64 -9.62 9.07
N HIS A 6 8.79 -10.09 8.57
CA HIS A 6 10.08 -9.93 9.25
C HIS A 6 10.56 -8.48 9.22
N VAL A 7 11.53 -8.12 10.06
CA VAL A 7 12.11 -6.76 10.09
C VAL A 7 12.75 -6.43 8.74
N HIS A 8 12.59 -5.18 8.28
CA HIS A 8 13.23 -4.72 7.06
C HIS A 8 14.76 -4.85 7.14
N VAL A 9 15.44 -5.14 6.02
CA VAL A 9 16.91 -5.29 5.98
C VAL A 9 17.54 -4.28 4.99
N PRO A 10 18.46 -3.40 5.43
CA PRO A 10 18.84 -3.16 6.83
C PRO A 10 17.66 -2.65 7.66
N PRO A 11 17.69 -2.77 9.01
CA PRO A 11 16.64 -2.21 9.86
C PRO A 11 16.44 -0.72 9.59
N VAL A 12 15.22 -0.35 9.20
CA VAL A 12 14.80 1.04 9.02
C VAL A 12 13.58 1.32 9.87
N ALA A 13 13.42 2.57 10.29
CA ALA A 13 12.25 3.06 10.99
C ALA A 13 11.50 4.07 10.13
N ARG A 14 10.19 4.20 10.35
CA ARG A 14 9.26 5.10 9.66
C ARG A 14 9.74 6.55 9.52
N GLY A 15 10.38 7.09 10.55
CA GLY A 15 10.72 8.52 10.64
C GLY A 15 9.51 9.42 10.92
N GLU A 16 9.76 10.70 11.15
CA GLU A 16 8.72 11.70 11.49
C GLU A 16 7.75 11.96 10.33
N HIS A 17 8.25 11.85 9.10
CA HIS A 17 7.50 12.13 7.87
C HIS A 17 7.13 10.86 7.10
N ASP A 18 7.18 9.69 7.73
CA ASP A 18 6.88 8.39 7.12
C ASP A 18 7.78 7.95 5.94
N ASN A 19 8.89 8.66 5.72
CA ASN A 19 9.82 8.48 4.60
C ASN A 19 11.18 7.91 5.02
N GLY A 20 11.28 7.34 6.23
CA GLY A 20 12.54 6.90 6.82
C GLY A 20 13.17 7.94 7.76
N VAL A 21 14.22 7.53 8.46
CA VAL A 21 15.01 8.40 9.35
C VAL A 21 16.18 9.02 8.59
N ALA A 22 16.76 10.09 9.13
CA ALA A 22 17.90 10.77 8.51
C ALA A 22 19.05 9.79 8.18
N GLY A 23 19.45 9.75 6.90
CA GLY A 23 20.50 8.87 6.38
C GLY A 23 20.05 7.44 6.02
N LEU A 24 18.79 7.09 6.30
CA LEU A 24 18.14 5.83 5.93
C LEU A 24 16.72 6.11 5.40
N GLU A 25 16.57 7.16 4.60
CA GLU A 25 15.33 7.49 3.92
C GLU A 25 14.95 6.38 2.93
N CYS A 26 13.65 6.10 2.80
CA CYS A 26 13.15 5.05 1.92
C CYS A 26 13.64 5.22 0.48
N SER A 27 13.72 6.47 0.00
CA SER A 27 14.16 6.84 -1.35
C SER A 27 15.65 6.59 -1.63
N ALA A 28 16.46 6.34 -0.60
CA ALA A 28 17.86 5.93 -0.79
C ALA A 28 17.96 4.54 -1.42
N CYS A 29 16.96 3.67 -1.22
CA CYS A 29 16.91 2.33 -1.80
C CYS A 29 15.74 2.17 -2.78
N HIS A 30 14.54 2.59 -2.38
CA HIS A 30 13.32 2.44 -3.17
C HIS A 30 13.24 3.55 -4.21
N GLN A 31 13.39 3.16 -5.47
CA GLN A 31 13.30 4.04 -6.62
C GLN A 31 11.89 4.01 -7.24
N THR A 32 11.71 4.68 -8.37
CA THR A 32 10.43 4.73 -9.10
C THR A 32 10.05 3.40 -9.76
N SER A 33 10.93 2.40 -9.77
CA SER A 33 10.67 1.07 -10.34
C SER A 33 11.44 -0.02 -9.60
N ASN A 34 10.94 -1.26 -9.70
CA ASN A 34 11.59 -2.42 -9.09
C ASN A 34 13.03 -2.59 -9.57
N TYR A 35 13.96 -2.75 -8.63
CA TYR A 35 15.37 -2.94 -8.94
C TYR A 35 15.74 -4.43 -8.90
N ARG A 36 15.79 -5.05 -10.08
CA ARG A 36 15.98 -6.50 -10.24
C ARG A 36 17.25 -7.05 -9.58
N ALA A 37 18.35 -6.28 -9.58
CA ALA A 37 19.65 -6.79 -9.13
C ALA A 37 19.70 -7.05 -7.61
N SER A 38 19.01 -6.24 -6.80
CA SER A 38 18.92 -6.43 -5.34
C SER A 38 17.56 -6.93 -4.87
N GLY A 39 16.56 -6.96 -5.76
CA GLY A 39 15.17 -7.25 -5.41
C GLY A 39 14.48 -6.12 -4.65
N VAL A 40 15.09 -4.92 -4.53
CA VAL A 40 14.44 -3.78 -3.85
C VAL A 40 13.21 -3.36 -4.65
N PRO A 41 12.02 -3.29 -4.03
CA PRO A 41 10.82 -2.88 -4.72
C PRO A 41 10.83 -1.38 -5.00
N GLY A 42 10.11 -0.94 -6.02
CA GLY A 42 10.06 0.46 -6.38
C GLY A 42 8.78 0.87 -7.09
N ALA A 43 8.30 2.05 -6.70
CA ALA A 43 7.17 2.78 -7.25
C ALA A 43 7.34 4.26 -6.86
N PRO A 44 6.74 5.21 -7.58
CA PRO A 44 6.79 6.62 -7.20
C PRO A 44 6.22 6.86 -5.79
N ASN A 45 6.79 7.81 -5.07
CA ASN A 45 6.41 8.17 -3.70
C ASN A 45 6.44 6.96 -2.74
N TRP A 46 7.52 6.17 -2.70
CA TRP A 46 7.63 5.05 -1.77
C TRP A 46 7.76 5.52 -0.31
N HIS A 47 6.71 5.34 0.49
CA HIS A 47 6.64 5.74 1.89
C HIS A 47 5.65 4.86 2.67
N LEU A 48 5.63 4.98 3.99
CA LEU A 48 4.61 4.33 4.82
C LEU A 48 3.38 5.22 5.00
N ALA A 49 2.18 4.65 5.06
CA ALA A 49 1.00 5.40 5.50
C ALA A 49 1.13 5.76 6.99
N PRO A 50 0.73 6.97 7.45
CA PRO A 50 0.84 7.39 8.85
C PRO A 50 0.28 6.36 9.84
N VAL A 51 0.79 6.34 11.08
CA VAL A 51 0.38 5.36 12.11
C VAL A 51 -1.12 5.37 12.38
N SER A 52 -1.77 6.53 12.28
CA SER A 52 -3.23 6.66 12.44
C SER A 52 -4.06 5.92 11.38
N MET A 53 -3.42 5.47 10.30
CA MET A 53 -4.03 4.73 9.19
C MET A 53 -3.69 3.23 9.20
N ALA A 54 -3.16 2.70 10.31
CA ALA A 54 -2.83 1.28 10.43
C ALA A 54 -4.08 0.37 10.34
N TRP A 55 -3.96 -0.75 9.63
CA TRP A 55 -5.05 -1.72 9.42
C TRP A 55 -4.85 -3.05 10.15
N GLU A 56 -3.65 -3.29 10.70
CA GLU A 56 -3.35 -4.54 11.38
C GLU A 56 -4.30 -4.77 12.57
N GLY A 57 -4.90 -5.95 12.63
CA GLY A 57 -5.85 -6.33 13.68
C GLY A 57 -7.29 -5.83 13.48
N LEU A 58 -7.58 -5.02 12.45
CA LEU A 58 -8.95 -4.61 12.16
C LEU A 58 -9.74 -5.74 11.50
N SER A 59 -11.00 -5.90 11.91
CA SER A 59 -12.00 -6.69 11.18
C SER A 59 -12.34 -6.04 9.82
N PRO A 60 -12.96 -6.77 8.88
CA PRO A 60 -13.40 -6.18 7.61
C PRO A 60 -14.33 -4.97 7.77
N GLY A 61 -15.25 -5.00 8.74
CA GLY A 61 -16.12 -3.87 9.04
C GLY A 61 -15.38 -2.67 9.61
N GLU A 62 -14.43 -2.89 10.52
CA GLU A 62 -13.58 -1.82 11.07
C GLU A 62 -12.67 -1.19 10.01
N LEU A 63 -12.05 -2.02 9.16
CA LEU A 63 -11.24 -1.55 8.03
C LEU A 63 -12.06 -0.67 7.10
N CYS A 64 -13.26 -1.11 6.71
CA CYS A 64 -14.13 -0.30 5.85
C CYS A 64 -14.47 1.05 6.49
N ARG A 65 -14.84 1.06 7.79
CA ARG A 65 -15.14 2.30 8.50
C ARG A 65 -13.90 3.21 8.61
N ALA A 66 -12.71 2.64 8.80
CA ALA A 66 -11.46 3.39 8.82
C ALA A 66 -11.11 4.00 7.44
N LEU A 67 -11.36 3.27 6.34
CA LEU A 67 -11.19 3.80 4.98
C LEU A 67 -12.08 5.02 4.71
N LEU A 68 -13.30 5.04 5.25
CA LEU A 68 -14.26 6.14 5.09
C LEU A 68 -14.07 7.29 6.08
N ASP A 69 -13.35 7.06 7.18
CA ASP A 69 -13.05 8.08 8.18
C ASP A 69 -11.95 9.03 7.68
N LYS A 70 -12.32 10.29 7.43
CA LYS A 70 -11.41 11.34 6.94
C LYS A 70 -10.21 11.59 7.85
N SER A 71 -10.33 11.29 9.15
CA SER A 71 -9.22 11.39 10.09
C SER A 71 -8.20 10.25 9.96
N LYS A 72 -8.54 9.17 9.24
CA LYS A 72 -7.77 7.93 9.11
C LYS A 72 -7.44 7.52 7.67
N ASN A 73 -7.79 8.34 6.67
CA ASN A 73 -7.60 8.01 5.25
C ASN A 73 -6.85 9.10 4.46
N GLY A 74 -6.26 10.08 5.16
CA GLY A 74 -5.59 11.22 4.53
C GLY A 74 -6.57 12.29 4.06
N ASN A 75 -7.69 12.46 4.78
CA ASN A 75 -8.74 13.43 4.49
C ASN A 75 -9.36 13.27 3.09
N LYS A 76 -9.40 12.04 2.57
CA LYS A 76 -10.01 11.72 1.27
C LYS A 76 -11.52 11.59 1.42
N ASP A 77 -12.26 12.13 0.47
CA ASP A 77 -13.67 11.78 0.28
C ASP A 77 -13.78 10.47 -0.51
N LEU A 78 -15.01 9.97 -0.72
CA LEU A 78 -15.23 8.70 -1.41
C LEU A 78 -14.62 8.67 -2.82
N LYS A 79 -14.71 9.79 -3.56
CA LYS A 79 -14.09 9.89 -4.89
C LYS A 79 -12.56 9.81 -4.78
N GLY A 80 -11.97 10.47 -3.81
CA GLY A 80 -10.52 10.41 -3.55
C GLY A 80 -10.04 9.03 -3.11
N ILE A 81 -10.86 8.29 -2.35
CA ILE A 81 -10.58 6.89 -2.00
C ILE A 81 -10.56 6.03 -3.26
N VAL A 82 -11.60 6.13 -4.11
CA VAL A 82 -11.67 5.39 -5.37
C VAL A 82 -10.48 5.72 -6.27
N ASP A 83 -10.16 7.00 -6.42
CA ASP A 83 -9.02 7.46 -7.22
C ASP A 83 -7.70 6.88 -6.70
N HIS A 84 -7.46 6.95 -5.38
CA HIS A 84 -6.28 6.36 -4.76
C HIS A 84 -6.22 4.85 -4.98
N MET A 85 -7.27 4.09 -4.67
CA MET A 85 -7.26 2.63 -4.81
C MET A 85 -7.03 2.18 -6.26
N THR A 86 -7.61 2.90 -7.23
CA THR A 86 -7.61 2.47 -8.64
C THR A 86 -6.49 3.05 -9.49
N ARG A 87 -5.88 4.17 -9.09
CA ARG A 87 -4.90 4.90 -9.93
C ARG A 87 -3.55 5.13 -9.29
N ASP A 88 -3.44 4.98 -7.97
CA ASP A 88 -2.17 5.16 -7.29
C ASP A 88 -1.16 4.08 -7.71
N GLU A 89 0.04 4.49 -8.10
CA GLU A 89 1.07 3.58 -8.62
C GLU A 89 1.67 2.70 -7.54
N LEU A 90 1.71 3.16 -6.29
CA LEU A 90 2.15 2.35 -5.15
C LEU A 90 1.10 1.29 -4.81
N VAL A 91 -0.20 1.58 -4.97
CA VAL A 91 -1.26 0.56 -4.89
C VAL A 91 -1.13 -0.44 -6.04
N ALA A 92 -0.97 0.07 -7.27
CA ALA A 92 -0.84 -0.75 -8.49
C ALA A 92 0.38 -1.68 -8.49
N TRP A 93 1.41 -1.37 -7.68
CA TRP A 93 2.58 -2.23 -7.48
C TRP A 93 2.21 -3.67 -7.09
N SER A 94 1.08 -3.87 -6.38
CA SER A 94 0.57 -5.19 -5.96
C SER A 94 0.33 -6.18 -7.13
N TRP A 95 0.21 -5.70 -8.36
CA TRP A 95 0.04 -6.53 -9.57
C TRP A 95 1.32 -6.69 -10.39
N ALA A 96 2.37 -5.92 -10.10
CA ALA A 96 3.68 -6.04 -10.71
C ALA A 96 4.81 -5.91 -9.67
N PRO A 97 4.84 -6.76 -8.62
CA PRO A 97 5.73 -6.59 -7.47
C PRO A 97 7.19 -7.01 -7.72
N GLY A 98 7.50 -7.50 -8.93
CA GLY A 98 8.83 -7.93 -9.33
C GLY A 98 9.29 -9.19 -8.58
N ILE A 99 10.60 -9.25 -8.29
CA ILE A 99 11.24 -10.38 -7.63
C ILE A 99 11.82 -9.99 -6.28
N ASP A 100 11.86 -10.93 -5.34
CA ASP A 100 12.53 -10.77 -4.06
C ASP A 100 14.06 -10.79 -4.17
N ALA A 101 14.76 -10.62 -3.04
CA ALA A 101 16.22 -10.59 -2.98
C ALA A 101 16.87 -11.94 -3.35
N ASP A 102 16.12 -13.05 -3.28
CA ASP A 102 16.56 -14.40 -3.69
C ASP A 102 16.24 -14.69 -5.17
N GLY A 103 15.66 -13.72 -5.87
CA GLY A 103 15.29 -13.82 -7.28
C GLY A 103 13.97 -14.54 -7.55
N ARG A 104 13.14 -14.79 -6.52
CA ARG A 104 11.82 -15.41 -6.65
C ARG A 104 10.75 -14.37 -6.95
N ALA A 105 9.76 -14.72 -7.76
CA ALA A 105 8.62 -13.84 -8.00
C ALA A 105 7.85 -13.59 -6.69
N ARG A 106 7.52 -12.32 -6.41
CA ARG A 106 6.62 -11.97 -5.31
C ARG A 106 5.19 -12.36 -5.66
N GLU A 107 4.41 -12.71 -4.64
CA GLU A 107 2.99 -12.96 -4.79
C GLU A 107 2.27 -11.69 -5.27
N THR A 108 1.40 -11.84 -6.27
CA THR A 108 0.55 -10.77 -6.78
C THR A 108 -0.78 -10.76 -6.03
N ALA A 109 -1.48 -9.63 -6.05
CA ALA A 109 -2.86 -9.57 -5.55
C ALA A 109 -3.72 -10.71 -6.13
N PRO A 110 -4.62 -11.32 -5.33
CA PRO A 110 -5.32 -12.56 -5.69
C PRO A 110 -6.40 -12.38 -6.77
N ILE A 111 -6.72 -11.14 -7.15
CA ILE A 111 -7.67 -10.81 -8.21
C ILE A 111 -6.97 -9.92 -9.25
N ALA A 112 -7.45 -9.94 -10.49
CA ALA A 112 -6.88 -9.10 -11.55
C ALA A 112 -7.16 -7.61 -11.30
N LYS A 113 -6.22 -6.73 -11.69
CA LYS A 113 -6.35 -5.27 -11.50
C LYS A 113 -7.64 -4.68 -12.07
N PRO A 114 -8.09 -5.03 -13.30
CA PRO A 114 -9.37 -4.53 -13.82
C PRO A 114 -10.58 -4.99 -13.00
N GLU A 115 -10.51 -6.17 -12.40
CA GLU A 115 -11.57 -6.68 -11.53
C GLU A 115 -11.59 -5.96 -10.18
N PHE A 116 -10.41 -5.72 -9.58
CA PHE A 116 -10.30 -4.87 -8.39
C PHE A 116 -10.90 -3.49 -8.63
N ASP A 117 -10.52 -2.82 -9.73
CA ASP A 117 -11.04 -1.49 -10.08
C ASP A 117 -12.56 -1.50 -10.20
N ARG A 118 -13.10 -2.50 -10.91
CA ARG A 118 -14.56 -2.68 -11.04
C ARG A 118 -15.25 -2.85 -9.69
N ILE A 119 -14.67 -3.63 -8.77
CA ILE A 119 -15.23 -3.86 -7.44
C ILE A 119 -15.19 -2.58 -6.60
N VAL A 120 -14.09 -1.83 -6.62
CA VAL A 120 -13.97 -0.55 -5.90
C VAL A 120 -15.01 0.45 -6.40
N HIS A 121 -15.17 0.58 -7.72
CA HIS A 121 -16.19 1.45 -8.31
C HIS A 121 -17.61 1.02 -7.91
N ALA A 122 -17.94 -0.26 -8.03
CA ALA A 122 -19.27 -0.78 -7.66
C ALA A 122 -19.58 -0.60 -6.16
N TRP A 123 -18.58 -0.78 -5.29
CA TRP A 123 -18.72 -0.51 -3.86
C TRP A 123 -19.04 0.97 -3.59
N ALA A 124 -18.31 1.89 -4.22
CA ALA A 124 -18.57 3.33 -4.07
C ALA A 124 -19.96 3.72 -4.62
N GLU A 125 -20.35 3.22 -5.79
CA GLU A 125 -21.66 3.48 -6.42
C GLU A 125 -22.84 2.94 -5.60
N SER A 126 -22.64 1.83 -4.88
CA SER A 126 -23.66 1.25 -3.98
C SER A 126 -23.73 1.93 -2.60
N GLY A 127 -23.01 3.04 -2.42
CA GLY A 127 -23.02 3.85 -1.20
C GLY A 127 -21.94 3.48 -0.19
N ALA A 128 -20.90 2.78 -0.61
CA ALA A 128 -19.72 2.43 0.19
C ALA A 128 -20.07 1.76 1.53
N LYS A 129 -21.05 0.85 1.52
CA LYS A 129 -21.53 0.21 2.76
C LYS A 129 -20.44 -0.68 3.35
N CYS A 130 -20.29 -0.61 4.66
CA CYS A 130 -19.39 -1.48 5.41
C CYS A 130 -20.12 -2.74 5.85
N PRO A 131 -19.46 -3.92 5.77
CA PRO A 131 -19.96 -5.11 6.43
C PRO A 131 -19.95 -4.90 7.96
N GLU A 132 -20.67 -5.77 8.65
CA GLU A 132 -20.56 -5.88 10.11
C GLU A 132 -19.14 -6.28 10.52
#